data_AF-A0A936Y5M9-F1
#
_entry.id   AF-A0A936Y5M9-F1
#
_cell.length_a   1.000
_cell.length_b   1.000
_cell.length_c   1.000
_cell.angle_alpha   90.00
_cell.angle_beta   90.00
_cell.angle_gamma   90.00
#
_symmetry.space_group_name_H-M   'P 1'
#
loop_
_entity.id
_entity.type
_entity.pdbx_description
1 polymer ?
#
loop_
_entity_poly.entity_id
_entity_poly.type
_entity_poly.pdbx_seq_one_letter_code
_entity_poly.pdbx_strand_id
1 'polypeptide(L)' 'MVLDCFTGSGSPLIAAAKTGRSAQLMELDPKYCDVIVRRWPEFTGRESIHEEEKPTFANLHTKMRQSPI' A
#
# COMPACT_ATOMS: atom_id res chain seq x y z
N MET A 1 -16.01 -1.38 8.03
CA MET A 1 -14.56 -1.57 8.25
C MET A 1 -14.23 -3.02 7.89
N VAL A 2 -13.16 -3.26 7.13
CA VAL A 2 -12.68 -4.59 6.71
C VAL A 2 -11.24 -4.75 7.20
N LEU A 3 -10.91 -5.89 7.82
CA LEU A 3 -9.55 -6.22 8.24
C LEU A 3 -9.10 -7.48 7.49
N ASP A 4 -7.93 -7.43 6.85
CA ASP A 4 -7.33 -8.59 6.19
C ASP A 4 -5.81 -8.66 6.45
N CYS A 5 -5.39 -9.66 7.22
CA CYS A 5 -3.98 -9.85 7.59
C CYS A 5 -3.17 -10.67 6.56
N PHE A 6 -3.81 -11.17 5.51
CA PHE A 6 -3.20 -11.94 4.43
C PHE A 6 -3.67 -11.39 3.08
N THR A 7 -3.49 -10.08 2.95
CA THR A 7 -4.04 -9.29 1.86
C THR A 7 -3.50 -9.70 0.49
N GLY A 8 -2.28 -10.24 0.44
CA GLY A 8 -1.60 -10.65 -0.78
C GLY A 8 -1.58 -9.51 -1.80
N SER A 9 -2.27 -9.68 -2.92
CA SER A 9 -2.26 -8.68 -4.00
C SER A 9 -3.03 -7.38 -3.72
N GLY A 10 -3.76 -7.25 -2.60
CA GLY A 10 -4.52 -6.03 -2.29
C GLY A 10 -5.95 -5.98 -2.81
N SER A 11 -6.55 -7.11 -3.20
CA SER A 11 -7.95 -7.13 -3.65
C SER A 11 -8.99 -6.64 -2.62
N PRO A 12 -8.83 -6.90 -1.30
CA PRO A 12 -9.77 -6.38 -0.30
C PRO A 12 -9.73 -4.84 -0.21
N LEU A 13 -8.55 -4.22 -0.44
CA LEU A 13 -8.39 -2.76 -0.45
C LEU A 13 -9.32 -2.11 -1.49
N ILE A 14 -9.28 -2.64 -2.70
CA ILE A 14 -10.03 -2.12 -3.84
C ILE A 14 -11.53 -2.38 -3.65
N ALA A 15 -11.91 -3.54 -3.12
CA ALA A 15 -13.31 -3.86 -2.81
C ALA A 15 -13.88 -2.94 -1.72
N ALA A 16 -13.11 -2.66 -0.67
CA ALA A 16 -13.50 -1.72 0.38
C ALA A 16 -13.68 -0.30 -0.18
N ALA A 17 -12.73 0.17 -1.00
CA ALA A 17 -12.83 1.48 -1.65
C ALA A 17 -14.07 1.61 -2.56
N LYS A 18 -14.36 0.59 -3.38
CA LYS A 18 -15.57 0.55 -4.23
C LYS A 18 -16.87 0.58 -3.43
N THR A 19 -16.86 0.04 -2.22
CA THR A 19 -18.05 -0.03 -1.35
C THR A 19 -18.14 1.12 -0.35
N GLY A 20 -17.25 2.12 -0.44
CA GLY A 20 -17.20 3.25 0.49
C GLY A 20 -16.83 2.85 1.92
N ARG A 21 -16.12 1.73 2.10
CA ARG A 21 -15.71 1.19 3.40
C ARG A 21 -14.22 1.42 3.62
N SER A 22 -13.83 1.65 4.88
CA SER A 22 -12.42 1.62 5.28
C SER A 22 -11.90 0.19 5.36
N ALA A 23 -10.66 -0.02 4.90
CA ALA A 23 -9.91 -1.27 5.04
C ALA A 23 -8.64 -1.07 5.86
N GLN A 24 -8.28 -2.08 6.64
CA GLN A 24 -7.00 -2.22 7.31
C GLN A 24 -6.38 -3.53 6.84
N LEU A 25 -5.13 -3.47 6.38
CA LEU A 25 -4.49 -4.57 5.68
C LEU A 25 -3.11 -4.80 6.28
N MET A 26 -2.73 -6.07 6.40
CA MET A 26 -1.37 -6.47 6.75
C MET A 26 -0.90 -7.49 5.72
N GLU A 27 0.39 -7.40 5.40
CA GLU A 27 1.08 -8.31 4.48
C GLU A 27 2.53 -8.46 4.96
N LEU A 28 3.04 -9.69 4.89
CA LEU A 28 4.37 -10.03 5.38
C LEU A 28 5.41 -9.99 4.26
N ASP A 29 5.04 -10.40 3.04
CA ASP A 29 5.96 -10.42 1.91
C ASP A 29 6.13 -9.00 1.35
N PRO A 30 7.36 -8.43 1.40
CA PRO A 30 7.63 -7.08 0.90
C PRO A 30 7.21 -6.88 -0.55
N LYS A 31 7.27 -7.93 -1.39
CA LYS A 31 6.83 -7.86 -2.78
C LYS A 31 5.35 -7.55 -2.90
N TYR A 32 4.53 -8.13 -2.03
CA TYR A 32 3.09 -7.88 -2.03
C TYR A 32 2.76 -6.52 -1.40
N CYS A 33 3.53 -6.06 -0.40
CA CYS A 33 3.44 -4.69 0.09
C CYS A 33 3.66 -3.66 -1.04
N ASP A 34 4.71 -3.82 -1.84
CA ASP A 34 4.97 -2.94 -2.99
C ASP A 34 3.83 -2.95 -4.01
N VAL A 35 3.26 -4.13 -4.28
CA VAL A 35 2.10 -4.28 -5.17
C VAL A 35 0.89 -3.53 -4.62
N ILE A 36 0.56 -3.70 -3.34
CA ILE A 36 -0.57 -3.03 -2.70
C ILE A 36 -0.42 -1.51 -2.78
N VAL A 37 0.78 -1.00 -2.44
CA VAL A 37 1.03 0.44 -2.38
C VAL A 37 1.04 1.09 -3.76
N ARG A 38 1.40 0.36 -4.83
CA ARG A 38 1.29 0.83 -6.22
C ARG A 38 -0.15 0.81 -6.74
N ARG A 39 -0.92 -0.22 -6.40
CA ARG A 39 -2.32 -0.36 -6.87
C ARG A 39 -3.26 0.68 -6.29
N TRP A 40 -3.02 1.14 -5.05
CA TRP A 40 -3.86 2.14 -4.39
C TRP A 40 -3.98 3.47 -5.15
N PRO A 41 -2.88 4.17 -5.50
CA PRO A 41 -2.93 5.42 -6.28
C PRO A 41 -3.44 5.18 -7.70
N GLU A 42 -3.09 4.06 -8.34
CA GLU A 42 -3.60 3.69 -9.67
C GLU A 42 -5.13 3.57 -9.68
N PHE A 43 -5.72 3.07 -8.59
CA PHE A 43 -7.17 2.92 -8.49
C PHE A 43 -7.91 4.18 -8.03
N THR A 44 -7.33 4.94 -7.09
CA THR A 44 -8.03 6.05 -6.41
C THR A 44 -7.59 7.44 -6.84
N GLY A 45 -6.43 7.56 -7.49
CA GLY A 45 -5.77 8.85 -7.74
C GLY A 45 -5.22 9.52 -6.48
N ARG A 46 -5.25 8.84 -5.32
CA ARG A 46 -4.75 9.38 -4.04
C ARG A 46 -3.33 8.91 -3.78
N GLU A 47 -2.51 9.79 -3.21
CA GLU A 47 -1.16 9.44 -2.82
C GLU A 47 -1.12 8.42 -1.66
N SER A 48 -0.17 7.49 -1.73
CA SER A 48 0.16 6.57 -0.65
C SER A 48 1.11 7.26 0.32
N ILE A 49 0.67 7.47 1.56
CA ILE A 49 1.43 8.14 2.60
C ILE A 49 2.05 7.07 3.51
N HIS A 50 3.34 7.19 3.78
CA HIS A 50 4.00 6.38 4.81
C HIS A 50 3.85 7.09 6.16
N GLU A 51 3.47 6.34 7.20
CA GLU A 51 3.02 6.93 8.48
C GLU A 51 4.14 7.64 9.24
N GLU A 52 5.32 7.01 9.33
CA GLU A 52 6.47 7.56 10.07
C GLU A 52 7.26 8.56 9.23
N GLU A 53 7.76 8.11 8.09
CA GLU A 53 8.29 8.99 7.06
C GLU A 53 7.14 9.60 6.24
N LYS A 54 6.69 10.79 6.65
CA LYS A 54 5.74 11.63 5.89
C LYS A 54 5.97 11.81 4.37
N PRO A 55 7.14 11.57 3.74
CA PRO A 55 7.19 11.48 2.28
C PRO A 55 6.20 10.46 1.70
N THR A 56 5.56 10.85 0.61
CA THR A 56 4.79 9.96 -0.28
C THR A 56 5.63 8.76 -0.69
N PHE A 57 5.03 7.57 -0.80
CA PHE A 57 5.73 6.32 -1.14
C PHE A 57 6.55 6.39 -2.44
N ALA A 58 6.16 7.25 -3.39
CA ALA A 58 6.94 7.55 -4.60
C ALA A 58 8.39 7.97 -4.29
N ASN A 59 8.62 8.63 -3.16
CA ASN A 59 9.94 9.09 -2.73
C ASN A 59 10.76 7.99 -2.00
N LEU A 60 10.10 6.96 -1.44
CA LEU A 60 10.75 5.89 -0.67
C LEU A 60 11.44 4.86 -1.57
N HIS A 61 10.83 4.51 -2.70
CA HIS A 61 11.45 3.60 -3.68
C HIS A 61 12.82 4.10 -4.15
N THR A 62 12.97 5.42 -4.31
CA THR A 62 14.24 6.05 -4.71
C THR A 62 15.32 5.95 -3.64
N LYS A 63 14.95 5.94 -2.35
CA LYS A 63 15.87 5.77 -1.22
C LYS A 63 16.30 4.31 -1.02
N MET A 64 15.37 3.35 -1.09
CA MET A 64 15.66 1.93 -0.86
C MET A 64 16.63 1.35 -1.90
N ARG A 65 16.64 1.89 -3.13
CA ARG A 65 17.59 1.49 -4.18
C ARG A 65 19.01 2.02 -3.99
N GLN A 66 19.25 2.88 -3.00
CA GLN A 66 20.52 3.54 -2.73
C GLN A 66 21.23 3.10 -1.44
N SER A 67 20.63 2.19 -0.64
CA SER A 67 21.36 1.55 0.46
C SER A 67 22.11 0.33 -0.07
N PRO A 68 23.46 0.35 -0.13
CA PRO A 68 24.22 -0.88 -0.28
C PRO A 68 24.14 -1.66 1.04
N ILE A 69 24.04 -2.98 0.91
CA ILE A 69 24.25 -3.91 2.02
C ILE A 69 25.66 -3.72 2.57
#